data_AF-A0A534QT17-F1
#
_entry.id   AF-A0A534QT17-F1
#
_cell.length_a   1.000
_cell.length_b   1.000
_cell.length_c   1.000
_cell.angle_alpha   90.00
_cell.angle_beta   90.00
_cell.angle_gamma   90.00
#
_symmetry.space_group_name_H-M   'P 1'
#
loop_
_entity.id
_entity.type
_entity.pdbx_description
1 polymer ?
#
loop_
_entity_poly.entity_id
_entity_poly.type
_entity_poly.pdbx_seq_one_letter_code
_entity_poly.pdbx_strand_id
1 'polypeptide(L)'
;MVDYFQKTVTTPGLSFKVTKVEDAEIPGWRKGSLEVSLGQQTQNVGFYVSRDGKYLFRGDAVDLTIDPLQQVMNKMDLKNQPERGPKDAKVTIVEYSDFQCPFCASVYATLEHQVLKDYGDKVRFIYKNFPLSSIHPWAEDGAVASECGFQQGNDQFWAMYNGLFSKQGEITKDNLRDKVTEIAQGAGMDVAKLQECFDGKKTLDAVKADQSEGTALGVNSTPTFFVNGRRLSGAQTPENFKQLIDQELGAKG
;
A
#
# COMPACT_ATOMS: atom_id res chain seq x y z
N MET A 1 -22.99 -31.38 4.14
CA MET A 1 -21.94 -30.53 3.51
C MET A 1 -20.56 -31.15 3.66
N VAL A 2 -20.04 -31.30 4.89
CA VAL A 2 -18.73 -31.95 5.13
C VAL A 2 -18.69 -33.35 4.51
N ASP A 3 -19.70 -34.17 4.76
CA ASP A 3 -19.83 -35.51 4.14
C ASP A 3 -19.86 -35.49 2.61
N TYR A 4 -20.47 -34.46 2.00
CA TYR A 4 -20.49 -34.32 0.55
C TYR A 4 -19.07 -34.08 0.03
N PHE A 5 -18.33 -33.14 0.63
CA PHE A 5 -16.97 -32.83 0.22
C PHE A 5 -15.99 -33.98 0.47
N GLN A 6 -16.08 -34.63 1.63
CA GLN A 6 -15.27 -35.81 1.96
C GLN A 6 -15.48 -36.96 0.96
N LYS A 7 -16.70 -37.13 0.43
CA LYS A 7 -16.97 -38.14 -0.61
C LYS A 7 -16.49 -37.73 -2.00
N THR A 8 -16.40 -36.44 -2.28
CA THR A 8 -16.03 -35.93 -3.61
C THR A 8 -14.53 -35.68 -3.79
N VAL A 9 -13.75 -35.63 -2.71
CA VAL A 9 -12.31 -35.35 -2.79
C VAL A 9 -11.51 -36.60 -2.49
N THR A 10 -10.60 -36.94 -3.41
CA THR A 10 -9.74 -38.13 -3.33
C THR A 10 -8.35 -37.82 -2.80
N THR A 11 -8.05 -36.55 -2.49
CA THR A 11 -6.75 -36.11 -1.96
C THR A 11 -6.53 -36.64 -0.54
N PRO A 12 -5.55 -37.54 -0.31
CA PRO A 12 -5.27 -38.07 1.01
C PRO A 12 -4.84 -36.97 1.99
N GLY A 13 -5.32 -37.04 3.23
CA GLY A 13 -4.96 -36.08 4.29
C GLY A 13 -5.67 -34.74 4.21
N LEU A 14 -6.57 -34.53 3.24
CA LEU A 14 -7.43 -33.36 3.19
C LEU A 14 -8.57 -33.49 4.20
N SER A 15 -8.78 -32.47 5.02
CA SER A 15 -9.88 -32.41 5.98
C SER A 15 -10.69 -31.13 5.83
N PHE A 16 -11.95 -31.21 6.24
CA PHE A 16 -12.92 -30.14 6.10
C PHE A 16 -13.60 -29.90 7.44
N LYS A 17 -13.67 -28.63 7.86
CA LYS A 17 -14.38 -28.22 9.07
C LYS A 17 -15.20 -26.97 8.79
N VAL A 18 -16.49 -27.01 9.13
CA VAL A 18 -17.35 -25.83 9.05
C VAL A 18 -17.19 -25.05 10.35
N THR A 19 -16.78 -23.78 10.27
CA THR A 19 -16.44 -22.98 11.46
C THR A 19 -17.55 -22.03 11.90
N LYS A 20 -18.41 -21.56 10.99
CA LYS A 20 -19.57 -20.70 11.30
C LYS A 20 -20.64 -20.80 10.21
N VAL A 21 -21.93 -20.83 10.57
CA VAL A 21 -23.07 -20.74 9.62
C VAL A 21 -24.11 -19.75 10.12
N GLU A 22 -24.34 -18.69 9.38
CA GLU A 22 -25.27 -17.60 9.70
C GLU A 22 -26.18 -17.29 8.51
N ASP A 23 -27.19 -16.44 8.72
CA ASP A 23 -28.02 -15.98 7.61
C ASP A 23 -27.19 -15.14 6.62
N ALA A 24 -27.41 -15.36 5.32
CA ALA A 24 -26.75 -14.62 4.26
C ALA A 24 -27.54 -13.35 3.90
N GLU A 25 -26.87 -12.43 3.23
CA GLU A 25 -27.46 -11.24 2.61
C GLU A 25 -28.47 -11.61 1.51
N ILE A 26 -28.28 -12.79 0.90
CA ILE A 26 -29.14 -13.32 -0.14
C ILE A 26 -30.37 -13.99 0.52
N PRO A 27 -31.60 -13.50 0.27
CA PRO A 27 -32.80 -14.06 0.89
C PRO A 27 -32.94 -15.57 0.64
N GLY A 28 -33.18 -16.33 1.71
CA GLY A 28 -33.32 -17.79 1.64
C GLY A 28 -32.01 -18.58 1.66
N TRP A 29 -30.87 -17.91 1.82
CA TRP A 29 -29.55 -18.55 1.92
C TRP A 29 -28.91 -18.32 3.29
N ARG A 30 -27.98 -19.21 3.63
CA ARG A 30 -27.08 -19.10 4.78
C ARG A 30 -25.65 -19.09 4.27
N LYS A 31 -24.78 -18.34 4.92
CA LYS A 31 -23.35 -18.28 4.58
C LYS A 31 -22.51 -18.90 5.68
N GLY A 32 -21.33 -19.37 5.32
CA GLY A 32 -20.37 -19.90 6.28
C GLY A 32 -18.96 -19.98 5.71
N SER A 33 -18.04 -20.41 6.56
CA SER A 33 -16.66 -20.69 6.16
C SER A 33 -16.34 -22.16 6.32
N LEU A 34 -15.75 -22.73 5.27
CA LEU A 34 -15.20 -24.07 5.25
C LEU A 34 -13.68 -23.96 5.41
N GLU A 35 -13.20 -24.39 6.56
CA GLU A 35 -11.78 -24.60 6.81
C GLU A 35 -11.36 -25.88 6.08
N VAL A 36 -10.40 -25.74 5.17
CA VAL A 36 -9.81 -26.81 4.36
C VAL A 36 -8.36 -26.95 4.80
N SER A 37 -8.01 -28.10 5.37
CA SER A 37 -6.66 -28.35 5.87
C SER A 37 -6.00 -29.53 5.16
N LEU A 38 -4.75 -29.35 4.74
CA LEU A 38 -3.87 -30.36 4.18
C LEU A 38 -2.52 -30.30 4.90
N GLY A 39 -2.28 -31.26 5.79
CA GLY A 39 -1.12 -31.20 6.70
C GLY A 39 -1.21 -30.00 7.64
N GLN A 40 -0.18 -29.15 7.65
CA GLN A 40 -0.17 -27.90 8.44
C GLN A 40 -0.78 -26.70 7.70
N GLN A 41 -1.07 -26.83 6.40
CA GLN A 41 -1.67 -25.74 5.63
C GLN A 41 -3.18 -25.73 5.84
N THR A 42 -3.72 -24.55 6.13
CA THR A 42 -5.16 -24.35 6.32
C THR A 42 -5.61 -23.15 5.49
N GLN A 43 -6.69 -23.30 4.76
CA GLN A 43 -7.35 -22.24 4.01
C GLN A 43 -8.83 -22.17 4.39
N ASN A 44 -9.37 -20.96 4.50
CA ASN A 44 -10.79 -20.75 4.67
C ASN A 44 -11.43 -20.45 3.31
N VAL A 45 -12.52 -21.14 3.01
CA VAL A 45 -13.31 -20.96 1.79
C VAL A 45 -14.73 -20.58 2.18
N GLY A 46 -15.16 -19.39 1.78
CA GLY A 46 -16.55 -18.96 1.92
C GLY A 46 -17.50 -19.89 1.16
N PHE A 47 -18.67 -20.13 1.73
CA PHE A 47 -19.74 -20.84 1.02
C PHE A 47 -21.10 -20.24 1.37
N TYR A 48 -22.04 -20.47 0.46
CA TYR A 48 -23.46 -20.21 0.64
C TYR A 48 -24.23 -21.52 0.48
N VAL A 49 -25.21 -21.75 1.33
CA VAL A 49 -26.09 -22.91 1.29
C VAL A 49 -27.54 -22.45 1.34
N SER A 50 -28.41 -23.03 0.49
CA SER A 50 -29.84 -22.74 0.55
C SER A 50 -30.41 -23.15 1.91
N ARG A 51 -31.44 -22.47 2.41
CA ARG A 51 -32.05 -22.80 3.73
C ARG A 51 -32.57 -24.23 3.81
N ASP A 52 -32.98 -24.82 2.68
CA ASP A 52 -33.41 -26.21 2.59
C ASP A 52 -32.24 -27.22 2.44
N GLY A 53 -30.99 -26.72 2.37
CA GLY A 53 -29.77 -27.53 2.31
C GLY A 53 -29.49 -28.19 0.97
N LYS A 54 -30.28 -27.93 -0.07
CA LYS A 54 -30.16 -28.61 -1.37
C LYS A 54 -29.04 -28.06 -2.27
N TYR A 55 -28.80 -26.76 -2.19
CA TYR A 55 -27.84 -26.08 -3.07
C TYR A 55 -26.71 -25.49 -2.25
N LEU A 56 -25.49 -25.60 -2.78
CA LEU A 56 -24.29 -25.04 -2.20
C LEU A 56 -23.50 -24.31 -3.29
N PHE A 57 -23.13 -23.07 -3.01
CA PHE A 57 -22.19 -22.27 -3.78
C PHE A 57 -20.92 -22.05 -2.96
N ARG A 58 -19.76 -22.13 -3.60
CA ARG A 58 -18.46 -21.82 -2.97
C ARG A 58 -17.94 -20.50 -3.53
N GLY A 59 -17.52 -19.60 -2.64
CA GLY A 59 -17.06 -18.26 -2.96
C GLY A 59 -17.59 -17.22 -1.98
N ASP A 60 -17.23 -15.97 -2.24
CA ASP A 60 -17.64 -14.80 -1.47
C ASP A 60 -18.75 -14.06 -2.23
N ALA A 61 -19.74 -13.51 -1.51
CA ALA A 61 -20.65 -12.55 -2.13
C ALA A 61 -19.97 -11.18 -2.20
N VAL A 62 -20.08 -10.55 -3.37
CA VAL A 62 -19.62 -9.19 -3.60
C VAL A 62 -20.84 -8.30 -3.74
N ASP A 63 -20.91 -7.25 -2.93
CA ASP A 63 -21.95 -6.23 -3.05
C ASP A 63 -21.61 -5.30 -4.23
N LEU A 64 -22.33 -5.47 -5.33
CA LEU A 64 -22.14 -4.71 -6.57
C LEU A 64 -22.59 -3.24 -6.46
N THR A 65 -23.24 -2.86 -5.36
CA THR A 65 -23.62 -1.46 -5.09
C THR A 65 -22.46 -0.66 -4.51
N ILE A 66 -21.42 -1.32 -4.04
CA ILE A 66 -20.24 -0.67 -3.47
C ILE A 66 -19.15 -0.60 -4.54
N ASP A 67 -18.62 0.61 -4.75
CA ASP A 67 -17.45 0.79 -5.60
C ASP A 67 -16.23 0.07 -4.96
N PRO A 68 -15.69 -0.99 -5.59
CA PRO A 68 -14.56 -1.72 -5.04
C PRO A 68 -13.30 -0.86 -4.90
N LEU A 69 -13.15 0.16 -5.73
CA LEU A 69 -12.01 1.08 -5.67
C LEU A 69 -12.12 2.00 -4.47
N GLN A 70 -13.32 2.52 -4.20
CA GLN A 70 -13.58 3.30 -3.00
C GLN A 70 -13.40 2.46 -1.73
N GLN A 71 -13.74 1.16 -1.73
CA GLN A 71 -13.44 0.28 -0.60
C GLN A 71 -11.94 0.16 -0.33
N VAL A 72 -11.11 0.09 -1.37
CA VAL A 72 -9.65 0.09 -1.22
C VAL A 72 -9.17 1.43 -0.66
N MET A 73 -9.67 2.55 -1.20
CA MET A 73 -9.34 3.89 -0.71
C MET A 73 -9.70 4.08 0.77
N ASN A 74 -10.85 3.56 1.20
CA ASN A 74 -11.31 3.66 2.60
C ASN A 74 -10.45 2.86 3.59
N LYS A 75 -9.62 1.94 3.12
CA LYS A 75 -8.68 1.17 3.94
C LYS A 75 -7.34 1.89 4.15
N MET A 76 -7.10 3.00 3.45
CA MET A 76 -5.89 3.81 3.57
C MET A 76 -6.17 5.04 4.44
N ASP A 77 -5.34 5.29 5.45
CA ASP A 77 -5.33 6.56 6.19
C ASP A 77 -4.55 7.62 5.40
N LEU A 78 -5.30 8.52 4.78
CA LEU A 78 -4.76 9.63 3.98
C LEU A 78 -4.60 10.93 4.79
N LYS A 79 -4.84 10.90 6.10
CA LYS A 79 -4.71 12.07 6.97
C LYS A 79 -3.30 12.16 7.52
N ASN A 80 -2.80 13.39 7.67
CA ASN A 80 -1.46 13.65 8.20
C ASN A 80 -0.38 12.85 7.47
N GLN A 81 -0.51 12.77 6.14
CA GLN A 81 0.45 12.14 5.26
C GLN A 81 1.12 13.24 4.40
N PRO A 82 2.37 13.05 3.99
CA PRO A 82 3.01 13.96 3.06
C PRO A 82 2.27 13.94 1.72
N GLU A 83 1.90 15.11 1.23
CA GLU A 83 1.06 15.25 0.06
C GLU A 83 1.48 16.39 -0.87
N ARG A 84 1.23 16.23 -2.17
CA ARG A 84 1.31 17.30 -3.17
C ARG A 84 0.04 17.37 -3.99
N GLY A 85 -0.24 18.55 -4.51
CA GLY A 85 -1.45 18.84 -5.28
C GLY A 85 -2.65 19.16 -4.38
N PRO A 86 -3.79 19.54 -4.98
CA PRO A 86 -4.99 19.92 -4.23
C PRO A 86 -5.59 18.74 -3.47
N LYS A 87 -6.10 19.00 -2.26
CA LYS A 87 -6.77 17.97 -1.43
C LYS A 87 -8.02 17.38 -2.09
N ASP A 88 -8.66 18.17 -2.95
CA ASP A 88 -9.88 17.87 -3.70
C ASP A 88 -9.61 17.48 -5.17
N ALA A 89 -8.35 17.19 -5.52
CA ALA A 89 -8.00 16.67 -6.83
C ALA A 89 -8.81 15.39 -7.14
N LYS A 90 -9.27 15.27 -8.38
CA LYS A 90 -10.11 14.14 -8.83
C LYS A 90 -9.40 12.78 -8.78
N VAL A 91 -8.07 12.80 -8.85
CA VAL A 91 -7.24 11.60 -8.84
C VAL A 91 -6.29 11.67 -7.66
N THR A 92 -6.33 10.67 -6.79
CA THR A 92 -5.34 10.49 -5.73
C THR A 92 -4.43 9.31 -6.07
N ILE A 93 -3.13 9.55 -6.08
CA ILE A 93 -2.08 8.54 -6.21
C ILE A 93 -1.46 8.35 -4.83
N VAL A 94 -1.56 7.14 -4.28
CA VAL A 94 -0.85 6.74 -3.05
C VAL A 94 0.29 5.82 -3.44
N GLU A 95 1.53 6.18 -3.10
CA GLU A 95 2.72 5.36 -3.30
C GLU A 95 3.19 4.75 -1.97
N TYR A 96 3.30 3.43 -1.91
CA TYR A 96 4.07 2.72 -0.89
C TYR A 96 5.47 2.43 -1.44
N SER A 97 6.49 3.04 -0.84
CA SER A 97 7.83 3.05 -1.41
C SER A 97 8.92 2.94 -0.34
N ASP A 98 10.13 2.67 -0.82
CA ASP A 98 11.35 2.47 -0.05
C ASP A 98 12.46 3.35 -0.64
N PHE A 99 13.06 4.22 0.19
CA PHE A 99 14.10 5.16 -0.24
C PHE A 99 15.39 4.50 -0.73
N GLN A 100 15.68 3.24 -0.39
CA GLN A 100 16.84 2.49 -0.86
C GLN A 100 16.53 1.61 -2.08
N CYS A 101 15.26 1.40 -2.40
CA CYS A 101 14.88 0.55 -3.52
C CYS A 101 15.23 1.20 -4.87
N PRO A 102 16.00 0.53 -5.75
CA PRO A 102 16.37 1.09 -7.05
C PRO A 102 15.17 1.25 -8.00
N PHE A 103 14.14 0.40 -7.87
CA PHE A 103 12.91 0.55 -8.64
C PHE A 103 12.10 1.78 -8.19
N CYS A 104 12.12 2.11 -6.89
CA CYS A 104 11.48 3.32 -6.39
C CYS A 104 12.20 4.58 -6.92
N ALA A 105 13.54 4.59 -6.92
CA ALA A 105 14.31 5.69 -7.52
C ALA A 105 14.05 5.87 -9.03
N SER A 106 13.87 4.77 -9.76
CA SER A 106 13.50 4.82 -11.19
C SER A 106 12.13 5.46 -11.39
N VAL A 107 11.13 5.12 -10.55
CA VAL A 107 9.80 5.72 -10.65
C VAL A 107 9.76 7.14 -10.14
N TYR A 108 10.51 7.51 -9.09
CA TYR A 108 10.68 8.90 -8.65
C TYR A 108 10.94 9.83 -9.84
N ALA A 109 11.92 9.50 -10.69
CA ALA A 109 12.23 10.29 -11.88
C ALA A 109 11.07 10.36 -12.90
N THR A 110 10.32 9.26 -13.06
CA THR A 110 9.15 9.18 -13.96
C THR A 110 7.97 10.01 -13.44
N LEU A 111 7.62 9.81 -12.17
CA LEU A 111 6.47 10.41 -11.52
C LEU A 111 6.65 11.93 -11.40
N GLU A 112 7.80 12.36 -10.88
CA GLU A 112 8.13 13.77 -10.68
C GLU A 112 8.21 14.56 -11.99
N HIS A 113 8.93 14.02 -12.98
CA HIS A 113 9.29 14.81 -14.14
C HIS A 113 8.25 14.74 -15.28
N GLN A 114 7.37 13.74 -15.26
CA GLN A 114 6.43 13.51 -16.35
C GLN A 114 4.99 13.46 -15.85
N VAL A 115 4.68 12.58 -14.90
CA VAL A 115 3.28 12.36 -14.50
C VAL A 115 2.71 13.55 -13.73
N LEU A 116 3.31 13.93 -12.59
CA LEU A 116 2.77 15.01 -11.75
C LEU A 116 2.79 16.37 -12.47
N LYS A 117 3.78 16.59 -13.32
CA LYS A 117 3.89 17.81 -14.13
C LYS A 117 2.78 17.91 -15.18
N ASP A 118 2.44 16.81 -15.86
CA ASP A 118 1.45 16.82 -16.94
C ASP A 118 0.01 17.00 -16.41
N TYR A 119 -0.27 16.51 -15.20
CA TYR A 119 -1.62 16.55 -14.61
C TYR A 119 -1.85 17.70 -13.62
N GLY A 120 -0.79 18.28 -13.04
CA GLY A 120 -0.87 19.47 -12.20
C GLY A 120 -1.91 19.34 -11.08
N ASP A 121 -2.88 20.25 -11.07
CA ASP A 121 -3.95 20.34 -10.06
C ASP A 121 -4.98 19.20 -10.10
N LYS A 122 -4.94 18.35 -11.13
CA LYS A 122 -5.86 17.20 -11.27
C LYS A 122 -5.46 16.01 -10.41
N VAL A 123 -4.22 15.98 -9.91
CA VAL A 123 -3.67 14.88 -9.15
C VAL A 123 -3.24 15.33 -7.76
N ARG A 124 -3.66 14.57 -6.75
CA ARG A 124 -3.10 14.56 -5.40
C ARG A 124 -2.15 13.38 -5.29
N PHE A 125 -0.91 13.63 -4.89
CA PHE A 125 0.09 12.60 -4.69
C PHE A 125 0.39 12.47 -3.20
N ILE A 126 0.33 11.25 -2.68
CA ILE A 126 0.62 10.91 -1.29
C ILE A 126 1.71 9.84 -1.28
N TYR A 127 2.73 10.06 -0.44
CA TYR A 127 3.77 9.06 -0.20
C TYR A 127 3.51 8.36 1.14
N LYS A 128 3.76 7.05 1.18
CA LYS A 128 3.73 6.22 2.38
C LYS A 128 4.97 5.33 2.46
N ASN A 129 5.50 5.20 3.67
CA ASN A 129 6.73 4.46 3.90
C ASN A 129 6.48 2.94 3.90
N PHE A 130 7.26 2.20 3.11
CA PHE A 130 7.25 0.73 3.07
C PHE A 130 8.68 0.16 2.97
N PRO A 131 9.53 0.37 3.99
CA PRO A 131 10.92 -0.07 3.94
C PRO A 131 11.03 -1.60 3.90
N LEU A 132 11.80 -2.14 2.94
CA LEU A 132 12.11 -3.56 2.81
C LEU A 132 13.40 -3.90 3.57
N SER A 133 13.40 -3.69 4.88
CA SER A 133 14.59 -3.75 5.76
C SER A 133 15.37 -5.07 5.72
N SER A 134 14.78 -6.15 5.23
CA SER A 134 15.45 -7.46 5.07
C SER A 134 16.49 -7.47 3.94
N ILE A 135 16.33 -6.61 2.94
CA ILE A 135 17.20 -6.54 1.75
C ILE A 135 17.80 -5.14 1.55
N HIS A 136 17.22 -4.12 2.19
CA HIS A 136 17.67 -2.73 2.11
C HIS A 136 18.13 -2.25 3.49
N PRO A 137 19.45 -2.31 3.79
CA PRO A 137 20.00 -2.11 5.13
C PRO A 137 19.81 -0.72 5.76
N TRP A 138 19.46 0.30 4.97
CA TRP A 138 19.22 1.66 5.43
C TRP A 138 17.79 2.17 5.15
N ALA A 139 16.92 1.36 4.55
CA ALA A 139 15.55 1.74 4.18
C ALA A 139 14.72 2.28 5.34
N GLU A 140 14.68 1.58 6.48
CA GLU A 140 13.93 2.01 7.67
C GLU A 140 14.44 3.35 8.21
N ASP A 141 15.75 3.54 8.22
CA ASP A 141 16.36 4.77 8.68
C ASP A 141 16.06 5.92 7.71
N GLY A 142 16.12 5.67 6.39
CA GLY A 142 15.69 6.64 5.37
C GLY A 142 14.22 7.04 5.53
N ALA A 143 13.35 6.07 5.80
CA ALA A 143 11.93 6.32 6.09
C ALA A 143 11.76 7.20 7.34
N VAL A 144 12.46 6.87 8.44
CA VAL A 144 12.47 7.68 9.67
C VAL A 144 12.94 9.11 9.38
N ALA A 145 14.00 9.29 8.58
CA ALA A 145 14.51 10.61 8.21
C ALA A 145 13.47 11.42 7.43
N SER A 146 12.75 10.79 6.50
CA SER A 146 11.68 11.45 5.73
C SER A 146 10.56 11.97 6.66
N GLU A 147 10.09 11.15 7.59
CA GLU A 147 9.08 11.51 8.57
C GLU A 147 9.57 12.58 9.56
N CYS A 148 10.85 12.54 9.93
CA CYS A 148 11.45 13.61 10.75
C CYS A 148 11.46 14.95 9.99
N GLY A 149 11.65 14.92 8.66
CA GLY A 149 11.41 16.07 7.80
C GLY A 149 9.95 16.52 7.83
N PHE A 150 9.01 15.57 7.73
CA PHE A 150 7.57 15.87 7.77
C PHE A 150 7.11 16.53 9.07
N GLN A 151 7.68 16.15 10.22
CA GLN A 151 7.42 16.83 11.49
C GLN A 151 7.76 18.33 11.47
N GLN A 152 8.64 18.76 10.57
CA GLN A 152 8.98 20.17 10.37
C GLN A 152 8.11 20.86 9.31
N GLY A 153 7.40 20.07 8.49
CA GLY A 153 6.44 20.55 7.50
C GLY A 153 6.38 19.68 6.25
N ASN A 154 5.30 19.85 5.48
CA ASN A 154 5.08 19.11 4.23
C ASN A 154 6.19 19.38 3.21
N ASP A 155 6.62 20.63 3.07
CA ASP A 155 7.68 20.99 2.13
C ASP A 155 9.04 20.41 2.56
N GLN A 156 9.28 20.30 3.86
CA GLN A 156 10.47 19.67 4.42
C GLN A 156 10.48 18.16 4.15
N PHE A 157 9.34 17.47 4.27
CA PHE A 157 9.25 16.08 3.79
C PHE A 157 9.67 15.98 2.34
N TRP A 158 9.11 16.81 1.45
CA TRP A 158 9.40 16.70 0.02
C TRP A 158 10.84 17.06 -0.34
N ALA A 159 11.46 17.98 0.39
CA ALA A 159 12.89 18.23 0.28
C ALA A 159 13.73 17.01 0.70
N MET A 160 13.35 16.32 1.79
CA MET A 160 14.00 15.09 2.22
C MET A 160 13.79 13.95 1.22
N TYR A 161 12.57 13.78 0.71
CA TYR A 161 12.21 12.81 -0.32
C TYR A 161 13.08 12.98 -1.58
N ASN A 162 13.15 14.20 -2.12
CA ASN A 162 13.97 14.51 -3.29
C ASN A 162 15.46 14.27 -2.99
N GLY A 163 15.94 14.70 -1.82
CA GLY A 163 17.34 14.54 -1.41
C GLY A 163 17.76 13.07 -1.29
N LEU A 164 16.93 12.23 -0.65
CA LEU A 164 17.22 10.81 -0.46
C LEU A 164 17.22 10.05 -1.78
N PHE A 165 16.24 10.29 -2.67
CA PHE A 165 16.20 9.63 -3.97
C PHE A 165 17.31 10.11 -4.91
N SER A 166 17.55 11.42 -5.01
CA SER A 166 18.60 11.96 -5.88
C SER A 166 20.01 11.50 -5.48
N LYS A 167 20.24 11.25 -4.18
CA LYS A 167 21.53 10.80 -3.64
C LYS A 167 21.55 9.30 -3.29
N GLN A 168 20.53 8.51 -3.68
CA GLN A 168 20.38 7.12 -3.27
C GLN A 168 21.65 6.29 -3.50
N GLY A 169 22.32 6.46 -4.63
CA GLY A 169 23.55 5.74 -4.98
C GLY A 169 24.78 6.13 -4.15
N GLU A 170 24.74 7.25 -3.45
CA GLU A 170 25.81 7.72 -2.54
C GLU A 170 25.56 7.37 -1.08
N ILE A 171 24.33 6.95 -0.74
CA ILE A 171 23.92 6.68 0.63
C ILE A 171 24.25 5.23 0.99
N THR A 172 24.96 5.08 2.10
CA THR A 172 25.22 3.83 2.80
C THR A 172 24.65 3.91 4.20
N LYS A 173 24.57 2.77 4.89
CA LYS A 173 24.15 2.76 6.29
C LYS A 173 25.03 3.64 7.18
N ASP A 174 26.33 3.66 6.91
CA ASP A 174 27.31 4.36 7.74
C ASP A 174 27.29 5.88 7.53
N ASN A 175 26.96 6.35 6.32
CA ASN A 175 26.95 7.78 6.01
C ASN A 175 25.54 8.41 5.97
N LEU A 176 24.47 7.62 6.17
CA LEU A 176 23.09 8.09 6.03
C LEU A 176 22.81 9.31 6.92
N ARG A 177 23.26 9.28 8.17
CA ARG A 177 23.05 10.39 9.12
C ARG A 177 23.63 11.71 8.61
N ASP A 178 24.83 11.66 8.02
CA ASP A 178 25.50 12.83 7.47
C ASP A 178 24.79 13.32 6.20
N LYS A 179 24.36 12.40 5.34
CA LYS A 179 23.58 12.73 4.13
C LYS A 179 22.23 13.35 4.46
N VAL A 180 21.52 12.82 5.45
CA VAL A 180 20.27 13.39 5.97
C VAL A 180 20.50 14.80 6.51
N THR A 181 21.58 15.00 7.28
CA THR A 181 21.96 16.33 7.79
C THR A 181 22.27 17.31 6.65
N GLU A 182 23.01 16.88 5.63
CA GLU A 182 23.34 17.68 4.45
C GLU A 182 22.07 18.12 3.68
N ILE A 183 21.15 17.17 3.45
CA ILE A 183 19.86 17.45 2.78
C ILE A 183 19.05 18.48 3.60
N ALA A 184 19.00 18.30 4.91
CA ALA A 184 18.28 19.18 5.83
C ALA A 184 18.81 20.62 5.80
N GLN A 185 20.13 20.79 5.81
CA GLN A 185 20.79 22.08 5.71
C GLN A 185 20.44 22.78 4.39
N GLY A 186 20.55 22.06 3.27
CA GLY A 186 20.20 22.59 1.95
C GLY A 186 18.72 22.97 1.82
N ALA A 187 17.85 22.32 2.59
CA ALA A 187 16.41 22.57 2.62
C ALA A 187 15.97 23.61 3.67
N GLY A 188 16.90 24.22 4.42
CA GLY A 188 16.58 25.20 5.46
C GLY A 188 15.82 24.63 6.66
N MET A 189 15.98 23.33 6.95
CA MET A 189 15.38 22.68 8.12
C MET A 189 16.10 23.05 9.42
N ASP A 190 15.42 22.87 10.55
CA ASP A 190 16.04 22.84 11.87
C ASP A 190 16.81 21.52 12.03
N VAL A 191 18.12 21.59 11.76
CA VAL A 191 19.03 20.44 11.78
C VAL A 191 19.09 19.80 13.17
N ALA A 192 19.05 20.60 14.24
CA ALA A 192 19.14 20.08 15.60
C ALA A 192 17.92 19.23 15.93
N LYS A 193 16.71 19.73 15.62
CA LYS A 193 15.48 18.96 15.78
C LYS A 193 15.44 17.72 14.90
N LEU A 194 15.93 17.83 13.66
CA LEU A 194 15.98 16.69 12.75
C LEU A 194 16.89 15.58 13.31
N GLN A 195 18.09 15.93 13.75
CA GLN A 195 19.04 14.96 14.32
C GLN A 195 18.48 14.33 15.59
N GLU A 196 17.86 15.11 16.49
CA GLU A 196 17.21 14.57 17.68
C GLU A 196 16.08 13.60 17.33
N CYS A 197 15.27 13.92 16.31
CA CYS A 197 14.22 13.02 15.81
C CYS A 197 14.79 11.74 15.22
N PHE A 198 15.80 11.86 14.35
CA PHE A 198 16.39 10.76 13.60
C PHE A 198 17.18 9.81 14.52
N ASP A 199 18.08 10.36 15.36
CA ASP A 199 18.90 9.60 16.29
C ASP A 199 18.02 8.90 17.36
N GLY A 200 16.94 9.56 17.78
CA GLY A 200 15.95 9.01 18.72
C GLY A 200 14.87 8.11 18.08
N LYS A 201 14.87 7.92 16.75
CA LYS A 201 13.85 7.17 16.00
C LYS A 201 12.41 7.58 16.31
N LYS A 202 12.17 8.88 16.56
CA LYS A 202 10.88 9.39 17.07
C LYS A 202 9.70 9.15 16.13
N THR A 203 9.96 8.91 14.85
CA THR A 203 8.95 8.69 13.81
C THR A 203 8.81 7.24 13.38
N LEU A 204 9.51 6.30 14.04
CA LEU A 204 9.48 4.88 13.67
C LEU A 204 8.08 4.28 13.73
N ASP A 205 7.24 4.73 14.66
CA ASP A 205 5.86 4.24 14.77
C ASP A 205 4.99 4.67 13.59
N ALA A 206 5.21 5.86 13.02
CA ALA A 206 4.53 6.31 11.80
C ALA A 206 4.96 5.46 10.59
N VAL A 207 6.26 5.20 10.45
CA VAL A 207 6.81 4.29 9.42
C VAL A 207 6.21 2.89 9.52
N LYS A 208 6.12 2.34 10.74
CA LYS A 208 5.52 1.02 10.97
C LYS A 208 4.02 1.02 10.69
N ALA A 209 3.32 2.12 10.97
CA ALA A 209 1.89 2.24 10.67
C ALA A 209 1.63 2.16 9.16
N ASP A 210 2.37 2.93 8.35
CA ASP A 210 2.29 2.86 6.89
C ASP A 210 2.64 1.46 6.36
N GLN A 211 3.72 0.86 6.86
CA GLN A 211 4.14 -0.48 6.44
C GLN A 211 3.09 -1.54 6.80
N SER A 212 2.48 -1.45 7.98
CA SER A 212 1.43 -2.37 8.43
C SER A 212 0.16 -2.23 7.59
N GLU A 213 -0.23 -0.99 7.28
CA GLU A 213 -1.35 -0.67 6.40
C GLU A 213 -1.13 -1.23 4.99
N GLY A 214 0.04 -0.97 4.40
CA GLY A 214 0.42 -1.53 3.10
C GLY A 214 0.36 -3.06 3.11
N THR A 215 0.86 -3.71 4.17
CA THR A 215 0.82 -5.17 4.32
C THR A 215 -0.63 -5.67 4.37
N ALA A 216 -1.51 -4.99 5.11
CA ALA A 216 -2.94 -5.32 5.18
C ALA A 216 -3.67 -5.15 3.84
N LEU A 217 -3.18 -4.24 2.99
CA LEU A 217 -3.64 -4.06 1.60
C LEU A 217 -2.99 -5.06 0.61
N GLY A 218 -2.13 -5.95 1.10
CA GLY A 218 -1.42 -6.94 0.28
C GLY A 218 -0.24 -6.35 -0.51
N VAL A 219 0.29 -5.19 -0.12
CA VAL A 219 1.57 -4.69 -0.62
C VAL A 219 2.67 -5.65 -0.16
N ASN A 220 3.46 -6.13 -1.12
CA ASN A 220 4.52 -7.11 -0.89
C ASN A 220 5.81 -6.79 -1.69
N SER A 221 5.82 -5.65 -2.38
CA SER A 221 6.96 -5.16 -3.14
C SER A 221 6.84 -3.64 -3.32
N THR A 222 7.97 -2.97 -3.54
CA THR A 222 8.04 -1.54 -3.76
C THR A 222 8.64 -1.22 -5.13
N PRO A 223 8.18 -0.15 -5.81
CA PRO A 223 7.06 0.68 -5.40
C PRO A 223 5.72 -0.03 -5.68
N THR A 224 4.70 0.22 -4.86
CA THR A 224 3.30 -0.15 -5.16
C THR A 224 2.44 1.10 -5.06
N PHE A 225 1.61 1.33 -6.07
CA PHE A 225 0.74 2.49 -6.18
C PHE A 225 -0.73 2.10 -6.08
N PHE A 226 -1.54 3.03 -5.60
CA PHE A 226 -2.99 3.01 -5.72
C PHE A 226 -3.45 4.31 -6.38
N VAL A 227 -3.99 4.23 -7.59
CA VAL A 227 -4.60 5.36 -8.30
C VAL A 227 -6.11 5.27 -8.12
N ASN A 228 -6.68 6.12 -7.26
CA ASN A 228 -8.08 6.02 -6.79
C ASN A 228 -8.45 4.59 -6.34
N GLY A 229 -7.52 3.83 -5.76
CA GLY A 229 -7.74 2.46 -5.29
C GLY A 229 -7.41 1.38 -6.33
N ARG A 230 -7.13 1.74 -7.59
CA ARG A 230 -6.58 0.80 -8.59
C ARG A 230 -5.11 0.54 -8.29
N ARG A 231 -4.77 -0.71 -8.01
CA ARG A 231 -3.40 -1.10 -7.70
C ARG A 231 -2.53 -1.16 -8.97
N LEU A 232 -1.33 -0.60 -8.88
CA LEU A 232 -0.29 -0.69 -9.89
C LEU A 232 1.04 -1.03 -9.17
N SER A 233 1.70 -2.14 -9.55
CA SER A 233 2.86 -2.66 -8.80
C SER A 233 4.15 -2.59 -9.62
N GLY A 234 5.26 -2.23 -9.00
CA GLY A 234 6.60 -2.19 -9.59
C GLY A 234 6.92 -0.87 -10.28
N ALA A 235 8.10 -0.82 -10.93
CA ALA A 235 8.54 0.35 -11.66
C ALA A 235 7.76 0.52 -12.97
N GLN A 236 6.78 1.41 -12.97
CA GLN A 236 5.81 1.54 -14.05
C GLN A 236 6.14 2.69 -14.98
N THR A 237 5.72 2.56 -16.24
CA THR A 237 6.00 3.57 -17.26
C THR A 237 5.09 4.79 -17.09
N PRO A 238 5.50 5.97 -17.57
CA PRO A 238 4.65 7.16 -17.57
C PRO A 238 3.30 6.90 -18.25
N GLU A 239 3.28 6.10 -19.33
CA GLU A 239 2.07 5.78 -20.09
C GLU A 239 1.06 4.99 -19.26
N ASN A 240 1.51 4.05 -18.44
CA ASN A 240 0.61 3.28 -17.57
C ASN A 240 -0.03 4.17 -16.50
N PHE A 241 0.73 5.11 -15.94
CA PHE A 241 0.15 6.12 -15.04
C PHE A 241 -0.85 7.01 -15.76
N LYS A 242 -0.47 7.56 -16.93
CA LYS A 242 -1.33 8.44 -17.74
C LYS A 242 -2.65 7.76 -18.10
N GLN A 243 -2.60 6.52 -18.56
CA GLN A 243 -3.79 5.74 -18.90
C GLN A 243 -4.75 5.62 -17.70
N LEU A 244 -4.24 5.31 -16.51
CA LEU A 244 -5.08 5.21 -15.31
C LEU A 244 -5.63 6.58 -14.90
N ILE A 245 -4.80 7.62 -14.91
CA ILE A 245 -5.22 8.97 -14.53
C ILE A 245 -6.29 9.48 -15.50
N ASP A 246 -6.10 9.31 -16.81
CA ASP A 246 -7.07 9.72 -17.84
C ASP A 246 -8.39 8.97 -17.68
N GLN A 247 -8.34 7.66 -17.42
CA GLN A 247 -9.53 6.85 -17.14
C GLN A 247 -10.31 7.40 -15.94
N GLU A 248 -9.62 7.74 -14.84
CA GLU A 248 -10.22 8.28 -13.63
C GLU A 248 -10.73 9.73 -13.79
N LEU A 249 -10.12 10.50 -14.69
CA LEU A 249 -10.60 11.84 -15.07
C LEU A 249 -11.81 11.79 -16.02
N GLY A 250 -12.18 10.61 -16.51
CA GLY A 250 -13.24 10.44 -17.52
C GLY A 250 -12.83 10.89 -18.91
N ALA A 251 -11.53 11.08 -19.16
CA ALA A 251 -11.00 11.28 -20.50
C ALA A 251 -11.01 9.92 -21.19
N LYS A 252 -12.02 9.69 -22.03
CA LYS A 252 -12.03 8.52 -22.92
C LYS A 252 -10.82 8.65 -23.86
N GLY A 253 -9.98 7.62 -23.89
CA GLY A 253 -8.94 7.45 -24.91
C GLY A 253 -9.50 7.41 -26.32
#